data_AF-A0A424K7R9-F1
#
_entry.id   AF-A0A424K7R9-F1
#
_cell.length_a   1.000
_cell.length_b   1.000
_cell.length_c   1.000
_cell.angle_alpha   90.00
_cell.angle_beta   90.00
_cell.angle_gamma   90.00
#
_symmetry.space_group_name_H-M   'P 1'
#
loop_
_entity.id
_entity.type
_entity.pdbx_description
1 polymer ?
#
loop_
_entity_poly.entity_id
_entity_poly.type
_entity_poly.pdbx_seq_one_letter_code
_entity_poly.pdbx_strand_id
1 'polypeptide(L)'
;MLCFFYETFLQTNSFKNMLNKKKIIAIFNQNYFIKELITLLEDEGLEINKIKNIEQSEELISNKILLLDIDSKKRMKNVKKFLEQKARDCNIFVTHEENLKIDLEDVTILKPPIILKDFINQIYRICKKNENSKNLVKVKNFQFNFKNNELIFDGTKKKIRLTELESRLLKFLSANIKGSTKQELLSKVWGHNTILDTHTLESLIYRLRKKIEKNPNQPKLLILKEKKYFLIKS
;
A
#
# COMPACT_ATOMS: atom_id res chain seq x y z
N MET A 1 -31.39 6.92 14.90
CA MET A 1 -31.48 6.35 13.53
C MET A 1 -30.59 7.12 12.53
N LEU A 2 -30.64 8.45 12.49
CA LEU A 2 -29.80 9.29 11.60
C LEU A 2 -28.26 9.18 11.81
N CYS A 3 -27.77 9.06 13.06
CA CYS A 3 -26.33 8.86 13.32
C CYS A 3 -25.80 7.53 12.78
N PHE A 4 -26.58 6.45 12.87
CA PHE A 4 -26.20 5.14 12.36
C PHE A 4 -26.07 5.17 10.83
N PHE A 5 -27.03 5.81 10.15
CA PHE A 5 -26.98 6.00 8.70
C PHE A 5 -25.77 6.84 8.26
N TYR A 6 -25.44 7.91 8.99
CA TYR A 6 -24.30 8.77 8.66
C TYR A 6 -22.94 8.07 8.87
N GLU A 7 -22.79 7.27 9.93
CA GLU A 7 -21.58 6.46 10.13
C GLU A 7 -21.43 5.36 9.09
N THR A 8 -22.51 4.64 8.73
CA THR A 8 -22.46 3.69 7.61
C THR A 8 -22.14 4.39 6.29
N PHE A 9 -22.69 5.59 6.05
CA PHE A 9 -22.47 6.35 4.82
C PHE A 9 -21.01 6.85 4.71
N LEU A 10 -20.43 7.33 5.81
CA LEU A 10 -19.02 7.71 5.88
C LEU A 10 -18.09 6.50 5.75
N GLN A 11 -18.44 5.36 6.36
CA GLN A 11 -17.71 4.11 6.16
C GLN A 11 -17.79 3.65 4.71
N THR A 12 -18.96 3.66 4.06
CA THR A 12 -19.12 3.27 2.65
C THR A 12 -18.38 4.21 1.70
N ASN A 13 -18.36 5.52 1.97
CA ASN A 13 -17.61 6.49 1.15
C ASN A 13 -16.10 6.39 1.37
N SER A 14 -15.64 6.22 2.60
CA SER A 14 -14.24 5.92 2.87
C SER A 14 -13.81 4.59 2.23
N PHE A 15 -14.73 3.63 2.15
CA PHE A 15 -14.48 2.31 1.57
C PHE A 15 -14.36 2.38 0.05
N LYS A 16 -15.34 2.98 -0.64
CA LYS A 16 -15.28 3.22 -2.09
C LYS A 16 -14.07 4.07 -2.48
N ASN A 17 -13.75 5.13 -1.73
CA ASN A 17 -12.57 5.95 -2.00
C ASN A 17 -11.24 5.19 -1.84
N MET A 18 -11.17 4.18 -0.97
CA MET A 18 -9.94 3.39 -0.78
C MET A 18 -9.75 2.33 -1.87
N LEU A 19 -10.84 1.79 -2.41
CA LEU A 19 -10.81 0.85 -3.54
C LEU A 19 -10.54 1.56 -4.86
N ASN A 20 -10.93 2.83 -4.95
CA ASN A 20 -10.72 3.66 -6.13
C ASN A 20 -9.24 3.64 -6.57
N LYS A 21 -8.99 3.20 -7.81
CA LYS A 21 -7.65 3.04 -8.44
C LYS A 21 -6.81 1.83 -7.99
N LYS A 22 -7.38 0.84 -7.29
CA LYS A 22 -6.65 -0.43 -7.04
C LYS A 22 -6.72 -1.32 -8.27
N LYS A 23 -5.56 -1.68 -8.81
CA LYS A 23 -5.43 -2.54 -9.98
C LYS A 23 -5.44 -4.02 -9.57
N ILE A 24 -6.44 -4.74 -10.05
CA ILE A 24 -6.53 -6.20 -9.97
C ILE A 24 -6.20 -6.74 -11.36
N ILE A 25 -5.38 -7.78 -11.43
CA ILE A 25 -5.18 -8.50 -12.69
C ILE A 25 -6.11 -9.71 -12.68
N ALA A 26 -6.90 -9.82 -13.74
CA ALA A 26 -7.88 -10.85 -13.91
C ALA A 26 -7.56 -11.71 -15.13
N ILE A 27 -7.57 -13.03 -14.95
CA ILE A 27 -7.28 -14.03 -15.98
C ILE A 27 -8.47 -14.97 -16.07
N PHE A 28 -9.36 -14.68 -17.01
CA PHE A 28 -10.66 -15.32 -17.08
C PHE A 28 -10.99 -15.90 -18.45
N ASN A 29 -11.95 -16.83 -18.46
CA ASN A 29 -12.64 -17.21 -19.68
C ASN A 29 -13.72 -16.18 -20.03
N GLN A 30 -14.04 -16.10 -21.33
CA GLN A 30 -15.12 -15.24 -21.78
C GLN A 30 -16.47 -15.95 -21.63
N ASN A 31 -17.06 -15.87 -20.43
CA ASN A 31 -18.42 -16.33 -20.18
C ASN A 31 -19.27 -15.21 -19.54
N TYR A 32 -20.59 -15.40 -19.48
CA TYR A 32 -21.52 -14.38 -18.98
C TYR A 32 -21.29 -14.07 -17.50
N PHE A 33 -21.08 -15.11 -16.68
CA PHE A 33 -20.81 -14.95 -15.25
C PHE A 33 -19.59 -14.08 -14.96
N ILE A 34 -18.49 -14.30 -15.69
CA ILE A 34 -17.28 -13.49 -15.56
C ILE A 34 -17.53 -12.04 -15.97
N LYS A 35 -18.28 -11.81 -17.06
CA LYS A 35 -18.63 -10.45 -17.49
C LYS A 35 -19.37 -9.71 -16.38
N GLU A 36 -20.38 -10.37 -15.81
CA GLU A 36 -21.18 -9.82 -14.71
C GLU A 36 -20.32 -9.55 -13.46
N LEU A 37 -19.50 -10.52 -13.04
CA LEU A 37 -18.60 -10.36 -11.90
C LEU A 37 -17.65 -9.18 -12.10
N ILE A 38 -17.08 -9.04 -13.28
CA ILE A 38 -16.20 -7.91 -13.61
C ILE A 38 -16.95 -6.59 -13.51
N THR A 39 -18.14 -6.49 -14.11
CA THR A 39 -18.97 -5.28 -14.05
C THR A 39 -19.26 -4.90 -12.61
N LEU A 40 -19.67 -5.87 -11.78
CA LEU A 40 -19.91 -5.66 -10.35
C LEU A 40 -18.67 -5.18 -9.58
N LEU A 41 -17.48 -5.69 -9.90
CA LEU A 41 -16.22 -5.24 -9.28
C LEU A 41 -15.84 -3.83 -9.74
N GLU A 42 -16.04 -3.51 -11.02
CA GLU A 42 -15.79 -2.19 -11.61
C GLU A 42 -16.75 -1.14 -10.99
N ASP A 43 -18.02 -1.48 -10.75
CA ASP A 43 -19.01 -0.64 -10.07
C ASP A 43 -18.66 -0.33 -8.59
N GLU A 44 -17.92 -1.23 -7.95
CA GLU A 44 -17.34 -1.01 -6.61
C GLU A 44 -16.05 -0.16 -6.65
N GLY A 45 -15.59 0.24 -7.84
CA GLY A 45 -14.46 1.16 -8.05
C GLY A 45 -13.10 0.49 -8.24
N LEU A 46 -13.06 -0.82 -8.46
CA LEU A 46 -11.83 -1.56 -8.75
C LEU A 46 -11.44 -1.44 -10.23
N GLU A 47 -10.14 -1.28 -10.50
CA GLU A 47 -9.61 -1.28 -11.87
C GLU A 47 -9.19 -2.71 -12.25
N ILE A 48 -9.91 -3.34 -13.19
CA ILE A 48 -9.65 -4.72 -13.60
C ILE A 48 -8.84 -4.75 -14.91
N ASN A 49 -7.58 -5.18 -14.84
CA ASN A 49 -6.76 -5.45 -16.02
C ASN A 49 -6.93 -6.90 -16.48
N LYS A 50 -7.52 -7.09 -17.67
CA LYS A 50 -7.92 -8.41 -18.18
C LYS A 50 -6.82 -8.98 -19.08
N ILE A 51 -6.27 -10.14 -18.72
CA ILE A 51 -5.29 -10.86 -19.53
C ILE A 51 -5.99 -12.07 -20.17
N LYS A 52 -6.05 -12.08 -21.51
CA LYS A 52 -6.70 -13.16 -22.27
C LYS A 52 -5.85 -14.41 -22.40
N ASN A 53 -4.54 -14.26 -22.55
CA ASN A 53 -3.61 -15.37 -22.71
C ASN A 53 -2.48 -15.27 -21.68
N ILE A 54 -2.47 -16.24 -20.75
CA ILE A 54 -1.51 -16.30 -19.66
C ILE A 54 -0.09 -16.62 -20.17
N GLU A 55 0.02 -17.33 -21.29
CA GLU A 55 1.29 -17.80 -21.87
C GLU A 55 2.03 -16.67 -22.61
N GLN A 56 1.31 -15.63 -23.05
CA GLN A 56 1.87 -14.48 -23.76
C GLN A 56 2.24 -13.32 -22.82
N SER A 57 2.01 -13.47 -21.52
CA SER A 57 2.37 -12.45 -20.54
C SER A 57 3.87 -12.54 -20.23
N GLU A 58 4.66 -11.63 -20.81
CA GLU A 58 6.10 -11.54 -20.52
C GLU A 58 6.38 -10.86 -19.17
N GLU A 59 5.47 -10.01 -18.70
CA GLU A 59 5.60 -9.19 -17.49
C GLU A 59 5.58 -10.04 -16.21
N LEU A 60 6.56 -9.82 -15.33
CA LEU A 60 6.51 -10.33 -13.96
C LEU A 60 5.38 -9.63 -13.19
N ILE A 61 4.46 -10.42 -12.64
CA ILE A 61 3.39 -9.89 -11.78
C ILE A 61 3.83 -9.99 -10.33
N SER A 62 4.08 -8.84 -9.70
CA SER A 62 4.46 -8.78 -8.29
C SER A 62 3.63 -7.79 -7.49
N ASN A 63 3.32 -8.15 -6.24
CA ASN A 63 2.58 -7.31 -5.29
C ASN A 63 1.19 -6.87 -5.80
N LYS A 64 0.55 -7.70 -6.65
CA LYS A 64 -0.79 -7.46 -7.21
C LYS A 64 -1.78 -8.50 -6.67
N ILE A 65 -3.06 -8.21 -6.85
CA ILE A 65 -4.14 -9.19 -6.63
C ILE A 65 -4.40 -9.88 -7.97
N LEU A 66 -4.38 -11.21 -7.95
CA LEU A 66 -4.69 -12.06 -9.09
C LEU A 66 -6.06 -12.69 -8.90
N LEU A 67 -6.91 -12.61 -9.92
CA LEU A 67 -8.21 -13.27 -9.95
C LEU A 67 -8.25 -14.21 -11.16
N LEU A 68 -8.41 -15.50 -10.91
CA LEU A 68 -8.23 -16.56 -11.90
C LEU A 68 -9.51 -17.38 -12.01
N ASP A 69 -9.93 -17.69 -13.23
CA ASP A 69 -10.96 -18.69 -13.50
C ASP A 69 -10.30 -19.97 -14.00
N ILE A 70 -10.71 -21.13 -13.49
CA ILE A 70 -10.17 -22.44 -13.85
C ILE A 70 -11.33 -23.39 -14.19
N ASP A 71 -11.50 -23.64 -15.48
CA ASP A 71 -12.55 -24.49 -16.06
C ASP A 71 -12.06 -25.91 -16.40
N SER A 72 -10.75 -26.14 -16.41
CA SER A 72 -10.19 -27.36 -16.97
C SER A 72 -8.85 -27.72 -16.37
N LYS A 73 -8.52 -29.02 -16.39
CA LYS A 73 -7.20 -29.52 -15.97
C LYS A 73 -6.07 -28.91 -16.79
N LYS A 74 -6.29 -28.66 -18.09
CA LYS A 74 -5.30 -28.01 -18.97
C LYS A 74 -5.02 -26.58 -18.50
N ARG A 75 -6.08 -25.80 -18.26
CA ARG A 75 -5.95 -24.43 -17.75
C ARG A 75 -5.28 -24.39 -16.38
N MET A 76 -5.61 -25.32 -15.48
CA MET A 76 -4.95 -25.44 -14.17
C MET A 76 -3.44 -25.65 -14.29
N LYS A 77 -2.99 -26.56 -15.18
CA LYS A 77 -1.55 -26.78 -15.42
C LYS A 77 -0.86 -25.51 -15.93
N ASN A 78 -1.49 -24.80 -16.85
CA ASN A 78 -0.96 -23.55 -17.39
C ASN A 78 -0.87 -22.45 -16.32
N VAL A 79 -1.91 -22.32 -15.48
CA VAL A 79 -1.95 -21.40 -14.35
C VAL A 79 -0.85 -21.75 -13.33
N LYS A 80 -0.70 -23.03 -12.96
CA LYS A 80 0.34 -23.48 -12.01
C LYS A 80 1.73 -23.06 -12.49
N LYS A 81 2.06 -23.38 -13.75
CA LYS A 81 3.33 -22.98 -14.38
C LYS A 81 3.51 -21.46 -14.40
N PHE A 82 2.45 -20.70 -14.70
CA PHE A 82 2.50 -19.25 -14.69
C PHE A 82 2.79 -18.70 -13.28
N LEU A 83 2.10 -19.21 -12.27
CA LEU A 83 2.28 -18.76 -10.89
C LEU A 83 3.71 -18.99 -10.41
N GLU A 84 4.27 -20.17 -10.66
CA GLU A 84 5.66 -20.52 -10.30
C GLU A 84 6.70 -19.62 -10.99
N GLN A 85 6.45 -19.23 -12.25
CA GLN A 85 7.45 -18.52 -13.06
C GLN A 85 7.32 -17.00 -12.99
N LYS A 86 6.09 -16.50 -12.87
CA LYS A 86 5.75 -15.09 -13.16
C LYS A 86 5.01 -14.38 -12.03
N ALA A 87 4.46 -15.09 -11.05
CA ALA A 87 3.77 -14.46 -9.93
C ALA A 87 4.64 -14.49 -8.66
N ARG A 88 4.85 -13.32 -8.04
CA ARG A 88 5.57 -13.21 -6.76
C ARG A 88 4.84 -12.31 -5.78
N ASP A 89 4.71 -12.74 -4.53
CA ASP A 89 4.04 -11.98 -3.47
C ASP A 89 2.64 -11.52 -3.86
N CYS A 90 1.92 -12.37 -4.60
CA CYS A 90 0.58 -12.09 -5.10
C CYS A 90 -0.48 -12.66 -4.16
N ASN A 91 -1.60 -11.96 -4.01
CA ASN A 91 -2.78 -12.53 -3.37
C ASN A 91 -3.65 -13.11 -4.47
N ILE A 92 -3.90 -14.43 -4.44
CA ILE A 92 -4.51 -15.15 -5.55
C ILE A 92 -5.90 -15.63 -5.16
N PHE A 93 -6.89 -15.28 -5.98
CA PHE A 93 -8.27 -15.72 -5.87
C PHE A 93 -8.62 -16.59 -7.07
N VAL A 94 -9.29 -17.72 -6.84
CA VAL A 94 -9.60 -18.72 -7.86
C VAL A 94 -11.10 -19.03 -7.86
N THR A 95 -11.76 -18.84 -9.01
CA THR A 95 -13.06 -19.45 -9.32
C THR A 95 -12.83 -20.74 -10.10
N HIS A 96 -13.68 -21.75 -9.91
CA HIS A 96 -13.55 -22.99 -10.65
C HIS A 96 -14.89 -23.69 -10.90
N GLU A 97 -14.92 -24.58 -11.89
CA GLU A 97 -16.03 -25.51 -12.08
C GLU A 97 -16.13 -26.50 -10.91
N GLU A 98 -17.35 -26.78 -10.43
CA GLU A 98 -17.58 -27.56 -9.20
C GLU A 98 -16.90 -28.94 -9.20
N ASN A 99 -16.84 -29.59 -10.36
CA ASN A 99 -16.26 -30.94 -10.50
C ASN A 99 -14.73 -30.94 -10.62
N LEU A 100 -14.09 -29.77 -10.65
CA LEU A 100 -12.65 -29.64 -10.78
C LEU A 100 -11.98 -29.53 -9.41
N LYS A 101 -11.11 -30.48 -9.09
CA LYS A 101 -10.22 -30.37 -7.93
C LYS A 101 -9.08 -29.40 -8.23
N ILE A 102 -8.96 -28.36 -7.42
CA ILE A 102 -7.90 -27.35 -7.53
C ILE A 102 -6.67 -27.81 -6.75
N ASP A 103 -5.56 -27.99 -7.47
CA ASP A 103 -4.24 -28.34 -6.94
C ASP A 103 -3.29 -27.13 -7.10
N LEU A 104 -3.55 -26.09 -6.32
CA LEU A 104 -2.75 -24.87 -6.26
C LEU A 104 -2.51 -24.50 -4.79
N GLU A 105 -1.27 -24.10 -4.48
CA GLU A 105 -0.86 -23.66 -3.15
C GLU A 105 -1.09 -22.15 -2.99
N ASP A 106 -1.31 -21.71 -1.74
CA ASP A 106 -1.45 -20.29 -1.37
C ASP A 106 -2.54 -19.51 -2.15
N VAL A 107 -3.60 -20.20 -2.58
CA VAL A 107 -4.75 -19.60 -3.26
C VAL A 107 -5.99 -19.53 -2.36
N THR A 108 -6.81 -18.51 -2.56
CA THR A 108 -8.14 -18.41 -1.97
C THR A 108 -9.18 -18.85 -2.98
N ILE A 109 -9.89 -19.95 -2.69
CA ILE A 109 -10.95 -20.46 -3.56
C ILE A 109 -12.26 -19.69 -3.30
N LEU A 110 -12.80 -19.08 -4.36
CA LEU A 110 -14.11 -18.44 -4.38
C LEU A 110 -15.16 -19.46 -4.79
N LYS A 111 -15.91 -19.98 -3.81
CA LYS A 111 -16.97 -20.96 -4.05
C LYS A 111 -18.28 -20.26 -4.43
N PRO A 112 -19.03 -20.77 -5.43
CA PRO A 112 -20.40 -20.36 -5.64
C PRO A 112 -21.30 -20.71 -4.43
N PRO A 113 -22.32 -19.88 -4.11
CA PRO A 113 -22.54 -18.54 -4.65
C PRO A 113 -21.50 -17.55 -4.12
N ILE A 114 -20.88 -16.76 -5.01
CA ILE A 114 -19.90 -15.74 -4.60
C ILE A 114 -20.66 -14.55 -4.02
N ILE A 115 -20.57 -14.37 -2.70
CA ILE A 115 -21.10 -13.18 -2.03
C ILE A 115 -20.14 -12.02 -2.32
N LEU A 116 -20.53 -11.13 -3.25
CA LEU A 116 -19.69 -10.01 -3.72
C LEU A 116 -19.13 -9.19 -2.55
N LYS A 117 -19.95 -8.88 -1.55
CA LYS A 117 -19.55 -8.09 -0.38
C LYS A 117 -18.40 -8.73 0.40
N ASP A 118 -18.42 -10.06 0.57
CA ASP A 118 -17.36 -10.77 1.29
C ASP A 118 -16.07 -10.78 0.49
N PHE A 119 -16.17 -10.96 -0.82
CA PHE A 119 -15.02 -10.91 -1.71
C PHE A 119 -14.37 -9.51 -1.71
N ILE A 120 -15.17 -8.46 -1.84
CA ILE A 120 -14.71 -7.07 -1.76
C ILE A 120 -14.05 -6.78 -0.39
N ASN A 121 -14.62 -7.28 0.71
CA ASN A 121 -14.02 -7.13 2.04
C ASN A 121 -12.65 -7.81 2.16
N GLN A 122 -12.45 -8.96 1.51
CA GLN A 122 -11.15 -9.64 1.47
C GLN A 122 -10.12 -8.82 0.69
N ILE A 123 -10.49 -8.33 -0.50
CA ILE A 123 -9.66 -7.43 -1.31
C ILE A 123 -9.27 -6.19 -0.48
N TYR A 124 -10.25 -5.57 0.20
CA TYR A 124 -10.02 -4.41 1.05
C TYR A 124 -8.99 -4.68 2.15
N ARG A 125 -9.08 -5.82 2.85
CA ARG A 125 -8.12 -6.19 3.91
C ARG A 125 -6.69 -6.31 3.36
N ILE A 126 -6.54 -6.92 2.19
CA ILE A 126 -5.25 -7.04 1.50
C ILE A 126 -4.70 -5.67 1.14
N CYS A 127 -5.52 -4.83 0.48
CA CYS A 127 -5.11 -3.48 0.10
C CYS A 127 -4.72 -2.63 1.32
N LYS A 128 -5.47 -2.71 2.42
CA LYS A 128 -5.18 -2.00 3.67
C LYS A 128 -3.87 -2.47 4.31
N LYS A 129 -3.58 -3.78 4.31
CA LYS A 129 -2.31 -4.33 4.79
C LYS A 129 -1.13 -3.83 3.96
N ASN A 130 -1.27 -3.85 2.63
CA ASN A 130 -0.24 -3.36 1.71
C ASN A 130 -0.04 -1.83 1.79
N GLU A 131 -1.08 -1.06 2.07
CA GLU A 131 -0.94 0.36 2.35
C GLU A 131 -0.26 0.60 3.69
N ASN A 132 -0.63 -0.13 4.74
CA ASN A 132 -0.01 0.03 6.05
C ASN A 132 1.48 -0.32 6.01
N SER A 133 1.89 -1.36 5.28
CA SER A 133 3.31 -1.67 5.09
C SER A 133 4.04 -0.58 4.31
N LYS A 134 3.44 -0.01 3.25
CA LYS A 134 4.00 1.17 2.55
C LYS A 134 4.06 2.42 3.42
N ASN A 135 3.13 2.55 4.37
CA ASN A 135 3.04 3.69 5.27
C ASN A 135 3.95 3.56 6.51
N LEU A 136 4.66 2.44 6.66
CA LEU A 136 5.60 2.18 7.74
C LEU A 136 7.02 2.15 7.20
N VAL A 137 7.86 3.09 7.63
CA VAL A 137 9.30 3.07 7.32
C VAL A 137 10.09 2.86 8.60
N LYS A 138 10.90 1.80 8.60
CA LYS A 138 11.83 1.52 9.68
C LYS A 138 13.01 2.51 9.62
N VAL A 139 13.30 3.14 10.75
CA VAL A 139 14.42 4.07 10.93
C VAL A 139 15.12 3.70 12.23
N LYS A 140 16.21 2.93 12.13
CA LYS A 140 16.97 2.37 13.26
C LYS A 140 16.07 1.80 14.37
N ASN A 141 15.81 2.59 15.41
CA ASN A 141 15.13 2.23 16.65
C ASN A 141 13.64 2.58 16.67
N PHE A 142 13.08 3.12 15.59
CA PHE A 142 11.65 3.38 15.49
C PHE A 142 11.08 3.06 14.10
N GLN A 143 9.78 2.81 14.08
CA GLN A 143 8.98 2.72 12.86
C GLN A 143 8.20 4.02 12.70
N PHE A 144 8.35 4.66 11.55
CA PHE A 144 7.60 5.84 11.20
C PHE A 144 6.34 5.46 10.44
N ASN A 145 5.18 5.74 11.03
CA ASN A 145 3.88 5.64 10.39
C ASN A 145 3.47 7.00 9.80
N PHE A 146 3.61 7.15 8.48
CA PHE A 146 3.26 8.41 7.79
C PHE A 146 1.76 8.71 7.81
N LYS A 147 0.90 7.68 7.86
CA LYS A 147 -0.56 7.85 7.80
C LYS A 147 -1.08 8.49 9.07
N ASN A 148 -0.55 8.06 10.21
CA ASN A 148 -0.97 8.55 11.52
C ASN A 148 -0.09 9.71 12.04
N ASN A 149 0.92 10.13 11.28
CA ASN A 149 1.94 11.08 11.71
C ASN A 149 2.53 10.67 13.08
N GLU A 150 2.97 9.42 13.23
CA GLU A 150 3.48 8.90 14.51
C GLU A 150 4.74 8.05 14.35
N LEU A 151 5.58 8.08 15.38
CA LEU A 151 6.74 7.20 15.53
C LEU A 151 6.44 6.14 16.58
N ILE A 152 6.82 4.90 16.30
CA ILE A 152 6.65 3.75 17.19
C ILE A 152 8.03 3.20 17.51
N PHE A 153 8.52 3.38 18.74
CA PHE A 153 9.84 2.89 19.13
C PHE A 153 9.83 1.37 19.33
N ASP A 154 10.78 0.67 18.72
CA ASP A 154 10.76 -0.80 18.63
C ASP A 154 10.80 -1.48 20.01
N GLY A 155 11.64 -0.97 20.93
CA GLY A 155 11.87 -1.58 22.24
C GLY A 155 10.84 -1.24 23.33
N THR A 156 10.12 -0.14 23.21
CA THR A 156 9.15 0.31 24.24
C THR A 156 7.71 0.35 23.75
N LYS A 157 7.49 0.17 22.44
CA LYS A 157 6.21 0.42 21.74
C LYS A 157 5.62 1.81 21.99
N LYS A 158 6.41 2.74 22.57
CA LYS A 158 6.00 4.12 22.84
C LYS A 158 5.71 4.80 21.51
N LYS A 159 4.53 5.43 21.45
CA LYS A 159 4.10 6.24 20.32
C LYS A 159 4.41 7.71 20.55
N ILE A 160 5.02 8.38 19.58
CA ILE A 160 5.23 9.83 19.59
C ILE A 160 4.50 10.44 18.40
N ARG A 161 3.60 11.39 18.67
CA ARG A 161 2.89 12.13 17.63
C ARG A 161 3.79 13.21 17.01
N LEU A 162 3.79 13.23 15.69
CA LEU A 162 4.43 14.24 14.86
C LEU A 162 3.40 15.29 14.43
N THR A 163 3.85 16.53 14.27
CA THR A 163 3.08 17.52 13.53
C THR A 163 3.10 17.17 12.04
N GLU A 164 2.23 17.81 11.26
CA GLU A 164 2.17 17.57 9.82
C GLU A 164 3.50 17.92 9.13
N LEU A 165 4.12 19.06 9.47
CA LEU A 165 5.40 19.47 8.91
C LEU A 165 6.54 18.53 9.30
N GLU A 166 6.57 18.06 10.56
CA GLU A 166 7.56 17.07 11.01
C GLU A 166 7.42 15.76 10.24
N SER A 167 6.19 15.30 10.04
CA SER A 167 5.89 14.08 9.28
C SER A 167 6.32 14.23 7.82
N ARG A 168 6.00 15.35 7.16
CA ARG A 168 6.43 15.64 5.78
C ARG A 168 7.95 15.68 5.66
N LEU A 169 8.65 16.36 6.57
CA LEU A 169 10.12 16.43 6.61
C LEU A 169 10.73 15.04 6.71
N LEU A 170 10.28 14.25 7.68
CA LEU A 170 10.80 12.92 7.92
C LEU A 170 10.49 12.00 6.73
N LYS A 171 9.33 12.16 6.10
CA LYS A 171 8.93 11.40 4.90
C LYS A 171 9.85 11.68 3.74
N PHE A 172 10.06 12.94 3.44
CA PHE A 172 10.92 13.37 2.35
C PHE A 172 12.36 12.88 2.55
N LEU A 173 12.94 13.10 3.74
CA LEU A 173 14.29 12.63 4.05
C LEU A 173 14.40 11.10 4.05
N SER A 174 13.35 10.40 4.47
CA SER A 174 13.35 8.94 4.41
C SER A 174 13.41 8.44 2.96
N ALA A 175 12.77 9.12 2.01
CA ALA A 175 12.82 8.72 0.61
C ALA A 175 14.13 9.12 -0.07
N ASN A 176 14.89 10.07 0.48
CA ASN A 176 16.09 10.63 -0.15
C ASN A 176 17.39 10.24 0.56
N ILE A 177 17.99 9.12 0.11
CA ILE A 177 19.22 8.54 0.69
C ILE A 177 20.45 9.45 0.45
N LYS A 178 20.44 10.27 -0.61
CA LYS A 178 21.56 11.18 -0.96
C LYS A 178 21.59 12.46 -0.11
N GLY A 179 20.68 12.58 0.85
CA GLY A 179 20.49 13.78 1.66
C GLY A 179 19.86 14.93 0.88
N SER A 180 19.49 15.99 1.58
CA SER A 180 18.77 17.12 0.99
C SER A 180 19.28 18.45 1.52
N THR A 181 19.42 19.41 0.61
CA THR A 181 19.79 20.80 0.91
C THR A 181 18.66 21.53 1.65
N LYS A 182 19.00 22.66 2.29
CA LYS A 182 17.99 23.53 2.93
C LYS A 182 16.90 23.97 1.97
N GLN A 183 17.28 24.36 0.74
CA GLN A 183 16.34 24.84 -0.28
C GLN A 183 15.36 23.76 -0.72
N GLU A 184 15.86 22.53 -0.96
CA GLU A 184 15.00 21.38 -1.31
C GLU A 184 14.00 21.08 -0.19
N LEU A 185 14.43 21.11 1.07
CA LEU A 185 13.57 20.82 2.21
C LEU A 185 12.51 21.90 2.41
N LEU A 186 12.87 23.17 2.30
CA LEU A 186 11.91 24.28 2.37
C LEU A 186 10.83 24.13 1.30
N SER A 187 11.25 23.92 0.04
CA SER A 187 10.31 23.73 -1.08
C SER A 187 9.41 22.51 -0.90
N LYS A 188 9.96 21.36 -0.50
CA LYS A 188 9.19 20.10 -0.46
C LYS A 188 8.33 19.93 0.79
N VAL A 189 8.72 20.51 1.92
CA VAL A 189 7.98 20.36 3.18
C VAL A 189 6.87 21.42 3.31
N TRP A 190 7.11 22.66 2.85
CA TRP A 190 6.14 23.76 2.90
C TRP A 190 5.38 23.98 1.59
N GLY A 191 5.89 23.50 0.44
CA GLY A 191 5.25 23.68 -0.87
C GLY A 191 5.79 24.87 -1.67
N HIS A 192 5.18 25.14 -2.82
CA HIS A 192 5.68 26.10 -3.81
C HIS A 192 5.42 27.59 -3.48
N ASN A 193 4.69 27.92 -2.40
CA ASN A 193 4.16 29.28 -2.18
C ASN A 193 4.56 29.93 -0.85
N THR A 194 5.76 29.66 -0.34
CA THR A 194 6.16 30.25 0.94
C THR A 194 7.56 30.84 0.85
N ILE A 195 7.65 32.17 0.81
CA ILE A 195 8.87 32.92 1.15
C ILE A 195 9.07 32.68 2.66
N LEU A 196 9.88 31.67 3.00
CA LEU A 196 10.17 31.32 4.39
C LEU A 196 11.65 31.51 4.64
N ASP A 197 11.93 32.10 5.79
CA ASP A 197 13.29 32.24 6.27
C ASP A 197 13.86 30.88 6.67
N THR A 198 15.17 30.72 6.49
CA THR A 198 15.94 29.51 6.81
C THR A 198 15.81 29.10 8.28
N HIS A 199 15.55 30.06 9.18
CA HIS A 199 15.28 29.83 10.61
C HIS A 199 14.04 28.95 10.86
N THR A 200 13.09 28.92 9.91
CA THR A 200 11.89 28.06 9.98
C THR A 200 12.25 26.59 9.87
N LEU A 201 13.16 26.24 8.95
CA LEU A 201 13.64 24.87 8.78
C LEU A 201 14.45 24.41 9.99
N GLU A 202 15.35 25.26 10.49
CA GLU A 202 16.20 24.93 11.64
C GLU A 202 15.37 24.68 12.91
N SER A 203 14.34 25.50 13.13
CA SER A 203 13.39 25.32 14.23
C SER A 203 12.63 24.00 14.11
N LEU A 204 12.16 23.64 12.91
CA LEU A 204 11.49 22.36 12.66
C LEU A 204 12.42 21.17 12.93
N ILE A 205 13.67 21.24 12.44
CA ILE A 205 14.69 20.21 12.65
C ILE A 205 15.01 20.04 14.13
N TYR A 206 15.16 21.15 14.86
CA TYR A 206 15.42 21.10 16.29
C TYR A 206 14.27 20.46 17.08
N ARG A 207 13.02 20.84 16.79
CA ARG A 207 11.82 20.23 17.41
C ARG A 207 11.73 18.73 17.10
N LEU A 208 11.99 18.35 15.85
CA LEU A 208 12.01 16.94 15.45
C LEU A 208 13.12 16.18 16.18
N ARG A 209 14.34 16.73 16.27
CA ARG A 209 15.45 16.13 17.03
C ARG A 209 15.11 15.94 18.50
N LYS A 210 14.42 16.90 19.14
CA LYS A 210 13.90 16.72 20.51
C LYS A 210 12.97 15.52 20.69
N LYS A 211 12.29 15.09 19.63
CA LYS A 211 11.39 13.93 19.65
C LYS A 211 12.11 12.61 19.37
N ILE A 212 13.12 12.62 18.50
CA ILE A 212 13.70 11.38 17.94
C ILE A 212 15.13 11.08 18.41
N GLU A 213 15.88 12.09 18.83
CA GLU A 213 17.28 11.95 19.25
C GLU A 213 17.38 11.85 20.77
N LYS A 214 18.37 11.09 21.26
CA LYS A 214 18.73 11.09 22.68
C LYS A 214 19.31 12.45 23.12
N ASN A 215 20.10 13.08 22.26
CA ASN A 215 20.63 14.43 22.45
C ASN A 215 20.41 15.26 21.17
N PRO A 216 19.53 16.27 21.18
CA PRO A 216 19.24 17.10 20.00
C PRO A 216 20.44 17.87 19.46
N ASN A 217 21.42 18.17 20.32
CA ASN A 217 22.63 18.91 19.95
C ASN A 217 23.73 18.00 19.38
N GLN A 218 23.61 16.67 19.58
CA GLN A 218 24.51 15.66 19.03
C GLN A 218 23.70 14.59 18.28
N PRO A 219 23.08 14.97 17.14
CA PRO A 219 22.15 14.10 16.43
C PRO A 219 22.87 12.91 15.79
N LYS A 220 22.24 11.73 15.84
CA LYS A 220 22.74 10.49 15.21
C LYS A 220 21.80 9.92 14.15
N LEU A 221 20.56 10.42 14.10
CA LEU A 221 19.52 9.99 13.16
C LEU A 221 19.30 11.05 12.09
N LEU A 222 19.15 12.31 12.48
CA LEU A 222 18.96 13.46 11.59
C LEU A 222 20.20 14.35 11.56
N ILE A 223 21.17 14.01 10.72
CA ILE A 223 22.49 14.66 10.70
C ILE A 223 22.62 15.71 9.59
N LEU A 224 23.51 16.67 9.77
CA LEU A 224 23.91 17.64 8.75
C LEU A 224 25.35 17.33 8.34
N LYS A 225 25.59 17.03 7.06
CA LYS A 225 26.91 16.78 6.48
C LYS A 225 26.98 17.46 5.12
N GLU A 226 28.09 18.13 4.78
CA GLU A 226 28.29 18.75 3.45
C GLU A 226 27.10 19.64 3.02
N LYS A 227 26.57 20.46 3.95
CA LYS A 227 25.39 21.34 3.75
C LYS A 227 24.07 20.61 3.40
N LYS A 228 23.99 19.30 3.58
CA LYS A 228 22.79 18.47 3.38
C LYS A 228 22.36 17.77 4.66
N TYR A 229 21.05 17.66 4.85
CA TYR A 229 20.47 16.85 5.92
C TYR A 229 20.25 15.43 5.46
N PHE A 230 20.55 14.48 6.33
CA PHE A 230 20.39 13.04 6.10
C PHE A 230 19.56 12.44 7.22
N LEU A 231 18.68 11.50 6.85
CA LEU A 231 18.06 10.58 7.78
C LEU A 231 18.80 9.25 7.70
N ILE A 232 19.54 8.89 8.75
CA ILE A 232 20.32 7.65 8.78
C ILE A 232 19.40 6.48 9.05
N LYS A 233 19.17 5.70 7.99
CA LYS A 233 18.51 4.38 8.05
C LYS A 233 19.58 3.32 8.30
N SER A 234 19.25 2.32 9.13
CA SER A 234 20.09 1.12 9.33
C SER A 234 20.19 0.32 8.06
#